data_AF-A0A8S3Z6F3-F1
#
_entry.id   AF-A0A8S3Z6F3-F1
#
_cell.length_a   1.000
_cell.length_b   1.000
_cell.length_c   1.000
_cell.angle_alpha   90.00
_cell.angle_beta   90.00
_cell.angle_gamma   90.00
#
_symmetry.space_group_name_H-M   'P 1'
#
loop_
_entity.id
_entity.type
_entity.pdbx_description
1 polymer ?
#
loop_
_entity_poly.entity_id
_entity_poly.type
_entity_poly.pdbx_seq_one_letter_code
_entity_poly.pdbx_strand_id
1 'polypeptide(L)'
;GDQVCHEGDHIQYEHPEGGFLLEDVVSVSGTEKRLTVRHDGLAFESQVTGASSKNNTDLCLIWQDVICAVKDAQSKSGKQLDSFTVHYIHHKGSNKLKVQHVQVTTREGEVDKWIHAINMKCQKVPGRPKKVFVIINPISGSKTGLKVYQKKVAPLFDLAGMHTTVTITERSKHAVELGEHQDFSGYDAIVVVGGDGLYQEVLLGFTVRIQKEAKVDYNNPESVFIKPAIPFGVIPTGTGNGIAGWCYGILDEVTAALNIIRDN
;
A
#
# COMPACT_ATOMS: atom_id res chain seq x y z
N GLY A 1 -4.00 26.09 6.57
CA GLY A 1 -3.84 26.28 5.12
C GLY A 1 -2.38 26.54 4.96
N ASP A 2 -1.60 25.48 4.94
CA ASP A 2 -0.18 25.56 5.26
C ASP A 2 0.60 25.26 4.00
N GLN A 3 1.38 26.25 3.58
CA GLN A 3 2.25 26.20 2.42
C GLN A 3 3.37 25.18 2.68
N VAL A 4 3.44 24.17 1.82
CA VAL A 4 4.60 23.31 1.70
C VAL A 4 5.55 23.96 0.69
N CYS A 5 6.69 24.46 1.17
CA CYS A 5 7.80 24.84 0.31
C CYS A 5 8.56 23.57 -0.10
N HIS A 6 8.66 23.34 -1.41
CA HIS A 6 9.46 22.26 -2.00
C HIS A 6 10.89 22.72 -2.23
N GLU A 7 11.86 22.11 -1.54
CA GLU A 7 13.25 22.01 -2.01
C GLU A 7 14.00 20.90 -1.25
N GLY A 8 14.34 19.82 -1.97
CA GLY A 8 15.23 18.74 -1.53
C GLY A 8 14.58 17.67 -0.65
N ASP A 9 13.93 16.66 -1.25
CA ASP A 9 13.13 15.65 -0.56
C ASP A 9 13.96 14.66 0.30
N HIS A 10 14.48 15.14 1.43
CA HIS A 10 14.56 14.39 2.67
C HIS A 10 13.43 14.91 3.57
N ILE A 11 12.30 14.20 3.60
CA ILE A 11 11.24 14.48 4.56
C ILE A 11 11.79 14.10 5.95
N GLN A 12 12.22 15.08 6.72
CA GLN A 12 12.50 14.91 8.14
C GLN A 12 11.18 14.96 8.90
N TYR A 13 10.79 13.83 9.49
CA TYR A 13 9.64 13.76 10.38
C TYR A 13 10.07 14.26 11.77
N GLU A 14 9.47 15.35 12.26
CA GLU A 14 9.63 15.77 13.66
C GLU A 14 8.98 14.76 14.61
N HIS A 15 9.71 14.33 15.64
CA HIS A 15 9.30 13.29 16.59
C HIS A 15 8.49 13.90 17.75
N PRO A 16 7.24 13.49 17.99
CA PRO A 16 6.55 13.77 19.25
C PRO A 16 7.13 12.87 20.34
N GLU A 17 7.29 13.41 21.55
CA GLU A 17 7.79 12.70 22.75
C GLU A 17 6.95 11.43 23.05
N GLY A 18 7.38 10.28 22.53
CA GLY A 18 6.75 8.98 22.75
C GLY A 18 7.82 7.91 22.94
N GLY A 19 7.78 7.24 24.09
CA GLY A 19 8.78 6.22 24.46
C GLY A 19 8.89 5.07 23.47
N PHE A 20 10.08 4.45 23.41
CA PHE A 20 10.35 3.29 22.56
C PHE A 20 9.54 2.08 23.01
N LEU A 21 8.91 1.38 22.06
CA LEU A 21 8.21 0.12 22.32
C LEU A 21 9.16 -1.07 22.27
N LEU A 22 10.16 -0.99 21.40
CA LEU A 22 11.24 -1.95 21.30
C LEU A 22 12.47 -1.25 20.71
N GLU A 23 13.64 -1.50 21.30
CA GLU A 23 14.90 -0.99 20.80
C GLU A 23 16.02 -2.01 21.02
N ASP A 24 16.95 -2.10 20.05
CA ASP A 24 18.20 -2.83 20.22
C ASP A 24 19.22 -2.43 19.13
N VAL A 25 20.46 -2.91 19.27
CA VAL A 25 21.51 -2.84 18.26
C VAL A 25 21.41 -4.04 17.31
N VAL A 26 21.23 -3.73 16.03
CA VAL A 26 21.15 -4.71 14.94
C VAL A 26 22.23 -4.44 13.92
N SER A 27 22.54 -5.43 13.07
CA SER A 27 23.40 -5.23 11.91
C SER A 27 22.56 -5.06 10.65
N VAL A 28 22.76 -3.95 9.95
CA VAL A 28 22.14 -3.64 8.66
C VAL A 28 23.25 -3.48 7.63
N SER A 29 23.26 -4.35 6.61
CA SER A 29 24.30 -4.34 5.56
C SER A 29 25.73 -4.33 6.13
N GLY A 30 25.96 -5.05 7.24
CA GLY A 30 27.26 -5.15 7.91
C GLY A 30 27.63 -3.96 8.80
N THR A 31 26.76 -2.95 8.95
CA THR A 31 26.95 -1.80 9.84
C THR A 31 26.03 -1.91 11.06
N GLU A 32 26.54 -1.62 12.25
CA GLU A 32 25.70 -1.57 13.46
C GLU A 32 24.79 -0.35 13.43
N LYS A 33 23.49 -0.58 13.64
CA LYS A 33 22.47 0.44 13.76
C LYS A 33 21.61 0.17 14.97
N ARG A 34 21.12 1.23 15.59
CA ARG A 34 20.03 1.17 16.55
C ARG A 34 18.72 1.05 15.78
N LEU A 35 18.01 -0.06 15.96
CA LEU A 35 16.66 -0.23 15.45
C LEU A 35 15.67 0.15 16.55
N THR A 36 14.75 1.06 16.26
CA THR A 36 13.69 1.47 17.20
C THR A 36 12.30 1.31 16.58
N VAL A 37 11.41 0.62 17.30
CA VAL A 37 9.97 0.58 17.03
C VAL A 37 9.32 1.59 17.96
N ARG A 38 8.73 2.63 17.37
CA ARG A 38 8.09 3.75 18.08
C ARG A 38 6.58 3.70 17.90
N HIS A 39 5.87 4.61 18.56
CA HIS A 39 4.43 4.75 18.34
C HIS A 39 4.10 5.32 16.96
N ASP A 40 4.91 6.26 16.49
CA ASP A 40 4.79 7.03 15.25
C ASP A 40 5.53 6.42 14.06
N GLY A 41 6.56 5.60 14.28
CA GLY A 41 7.30 4.99 13.19
C GLY A 41 8.32 3.92 13.55
N LEU A 42 9.16 3.61 12.58
CA LEU A 42 10.28 2.66 12.63
C LEU A 42 11.55 3.40 12.21
N ALA A 43 12.64 3.28 12.98
CA ALA A 43 13.90 3.95 12.63
C ALA A 43 15.11 3.02 12.73
N PHE A 44 16.07 3.25 11.83
CA PHE A 44 17.40 2.65 11.80
C PHE A 44 18.45 3.76 11.87
N GLU A 45 18.99 3.98 13.06
CA GLU A 45 19.86 5.11 13.36
C GLU A 45 21.30 4.64 13.62
N SER A 46 22.26 5.39 13.12
CA SER A 46 23.68 5.13 13.33
C SER A 46 24.05 5.43 14.77
N GLN A 47 24.84 4.56 15.40
CA GLN A 47 25.40 4.88 16.71
C GLN A 47 26.51 5.91 16.50
N VAL A 48 26.37 7.10 17.10
CA VAL A 48 27.36 8.18 16.96
C VAL A 48 28.71 7.71 17.50
N THR A 49 29.66 7.44 16.61
CA THR A 49 31.09 7.41 16.94
C THR A 49 31.89 8.10 15.85
N GLY A 50 32.12 9.41 16.02
CA GLY A 50 33.35 10.14 15.63
C GLY A 50 34.01 9.96 14.26
N ALA A 51 33.43 9.26 13.29
CA ALA A 51 34.07 8.94 12.03
C ALA A 51 33.15 9.26 10.85
N SER A 52 33.59 10.22 10.05
CA SER A 52 33.03 10.61 8.75
C SER A 52 33.05 9.42 7.79
N SER A 53 31.97 8.64 7.76
CA SER A 53 31.69 7.69 6.68
C SER A 53 30.54 8.23 5.84
N LYS A 54 30.84 8.62 4.61
CA LYS A 54 29.94 9.35 3.69
C LYS A 54 28.66 8.60 3.25
N ASN A 55 28.45 7.35 3.70
CA ASN A 55 27.36 6.50 3.20
C ASN A 55 26.43 5.93 4.30
N ASN A 56 26.53 6.39 5.56
CA ASN A 56 25.69 5.87 6.63
C ASN A 56 24.45 6.75 6.84
N THR A 57 23.46 6.63 5.95
CA THR A 57 22.21 7.40 6.09
C THR A 57 21.26 6.68 7.06
N ASP A 58 20.82 7.40 8.07
CA ASP A 58 19.74 6.96 8.95
C ASP A 58 18.43 6.85 8.17
N LEU A 59 17.59 5.88 8.54
CA LEU A 59 16.32 5.61 7.88
C LEU A 59 15.20 5.73 8.90
N CYS A 60 14.32 6.70 8.72
CA CYS A 60 13.13 6.89 9.53
C CYS A 60 11.88 6.71 8.65
N LEU A 61 10.96 5.86 9.09
CA LEU A 61 9.76 5.47 8.35
C LEU A 61 8.53 5.70 9.22
N ILE A 62 7.50 6.33 8.66
CA ILE A 62 6.16 6.31 9.24
C ILE A 62 5.50 4.95 9.00
N TRP A 63 4.59 4.53 9.88
CA TRP A 63 3.94 3.22 9.75
C TRP A 63 3.16 3.03 8.45
N GLN A 64 2.62 4.10 7.87
CA GLN A 64 1.95 4.08 6.56
C GLN A 64 2.88 3.59 5.44
N ASP A 65 4.18 3.86 5.54
CA ASP A 65 5.18 3.48 4.54
C ASP A 65 5.82 2.11 4.85
N VAL A 66 5.66 1.56 6.05
CA VAL A 66 6.12 0.19 6.35
C VAL A 66 5.09 -0.82 5.86
N ILE A 67 5.50 -1.74 4.98
CA ILE A 67 4.63 -2.76 4.41
C ILE A 67 4.56 -3.95 5.37
N CYS A 68 5.69 -4.60 5.62
CA CYS A 68 5.80 -5.76 6.49
C CYS A 68 7.26 -6.05 6.88
N ALA A 69 7.44 -6.96 7.83
CA ALA A 69 8.70 -7.65 8.09
C ALA A 69 8.53 -9.16 7.83
N VAL A 70 9.51 -9.78 7.17
CA VAL A 70 9.51 -11.20 6.83
C VAL A 70 10.81 -11.87 7.25
N LYS A 71 10.72 -13.10 7.75
CA LYS A 71 11.91 -13.88 8.12
C LYS A 71 12.63 -14.33 6.85
N ASP A 72 13.95 -14.21 6.82
CA ASP A 72 14.73 -14.67 5.69
C ASP A 72 14.85 -16.20 5.71
N ALA A 73 14.99 -16.82 4.53
CA ALA A 73 15.24 -18.25 4.44
C ALA A 73 16.62 -18.60 5.02
N GLN A 74 16.70 -19.63 5.86
CA GLN A 74 17.98 -20.07 6.45
C GLN A 74 18.92 -20.66 5.37
N SER A 75 20.20 -20.23 5.37
CA SER A 75 21.23 -20.87 4.56
C SER A 75 21.66 -22.21 5.17
N LYS A 76 21.97 -23.19 4.32
CA LYS A 76 22.37 -24.57 4.70
C LYS A 76 23.75 -24.68 5.37
N SER A 77 24.40 -23.59 5.74
CA SER A 77 25.78 -23.59 6.27
C SER A 77 25.85 -23.13 7.73
N GLY A 78 25.81 -24.10 8.65
CA GLY A 78 26.35 -24.24 10.03
C GLY A 78 26.72 -23.09 10.97
N LYS A 79 26.73 -21.82 10.58
CA LYS A 79 26.97 -20.64 11.44
C LYS A 79 26.32 -19.44 10.76
N GLN A 80 25.03 -19.19 10.99
CA GLN A 80 24.42 -17.96 10.52
C GLN A 80 23.57 -17.32 11.61
N LEU A 81 23.77 -16.02 11.79
CA LEU A 81 22.93 -15.15 12.58
C LEU A 81 21.54 -15.10 11.93
N ASP A 82 20.48 -15.16 12.73
CA ASP A 82 19.11 -15.04 12.21
C ASP A 82 18.86 -13.64 11.67
N SER A 83 18.25 -13.56 10.49
CA SER A 83 17.94 -12.31 9.81
C SER A 83 16.48 -12.22 9.35
N PHE A 84 16.02 -10.99 9.18
CA PHE A 84 14.72 -10.67 8.60
C PHE A 84 14.83 -9.45 7.69
N THR A 85 13.88 -9.33 6.78
CA THR A 85 13.79 -8.22 5.85
C THR A 85 12.57 -7.37 6.16
N VAL A 86 12.77 -6.06 6.33
CA VAL A 86 11.68 -5.09 6.40
C VAL A 86 11.44 -4.52 5.01
N HIS A 87 10.22 -4.66 4.50
CA HIS A 87 9.78 -4.07 3.24
C HIS A 87 9.05 -2.76 3.52
N TYR A 88 9.41 -1.71 2.80
CA TYR A 88 8.84 -0.38 2.97
C TYR A 88 8.69 0.35 1.63
N ILE A 89 7.88 1.40 1.64
CA ILE A 89 7.60 2.25 0.51
C ILE A 89 8.61 3.39 0.51
N HIS A 90 9.34 3.52 -0.59
CA HIS A 90 10.26 4.61 -0.83
C HIS A 90 9.64 5.58 -1.84
N HIS A 91 9.54 6.84 -1.42
CA HIS A 91 9.12 7.96 -2.24
C HIS A 91 10.28 8.40 -3.12
N LYS A 92 10.20 8.10 -4.42
CA LYS A 92 11.07 8.70 -5.42
C LYS A 92 10.42 10.02 -5.84
N GLY A 93 11.25 11.04 -6.12
CA GLY A 93 10.78 12.28 -6.74
C GLY A 93 9.86 12.02 -7.95
N SER A 94 8.98 12.99 -8.23
CA SER A 94 7.90 12.89 -9.22
C SER A 94 6.77 11.90 -8.85
N ASN A 95 6.35 11.88 -7.58
CA ASN A 95 5.23 11.07 -7.04
C ASN A 95 5.38 9.55 -7.23
N LYS A 96 6.56 9.07 -7.62
CA LYS A 96 6.76 7.65 -7.95
C LYS A 96 7.09 6.87 -6.69
N LEU A 97 6.28 5.85 -6.38
CA LEU A 97 6.54 4.97 -5.25
C LEU A 97 7.25 3.70 -5.70
N LYS A 98 8.08 3.14 -4.83
CA LYS A 98 8.72 1.83 -5.03
C LYS A 98 8.80 1.08 -3.71
N VAL A 99 8.79 -0.25 -3.80
CA VAL A 99 9.19 -1.08 -2.66
C VAL A 99 10.71 -1.05 -2.55
N GLN A 100 11.20 -0.74 -1.36
CA GLN A 100 12.57 -0.98 -0.93
C GLN A 100 12.56 -1.95 0.25
N HIS A 101 13.74 -2.43 0.60
CA HIS A 101 13.91 -3.37 1.70
C HIS A 101 15.20 -3.11 2.44
N VAL A 102 15.19 -3.44 3.73
CA VAL A 102 16.38 -3.43 4.58
C VAL A 102 16.48 -4.79 5.26
N GLN A 103 17.61 -5.47 5.05
CA GLN A 103 17.90 -6.72 5.71
C GLN A 103 18.55 -6.44 7.07
N VAL A 104 18.01 -7.07 8.10
CA VAL A 104 18.37 -6.87 9.50
C VAL A 104 18.87 -8.20 10.05
N THR A 105 20.08 -8.20 10.59
CA THR A 105 20.66 -9.37 11.27
C THR A 105 20.71 -9.09 12.77
N THR A 106 20.23 -10.06 13.56
CA THR A 106 20.18 -9.96 15.03
C THR A 106 21.24 -10.84 15.68
N ARG A 107 21.71 -10.45 16.87
CA ARG A 107 22.77 -11.19 17.60
C ARG A 107 22.25 -12.39 18.39
N GLU A 108 21.01 -12.31 18.88
CA GLU A 108 20.47 -13.25 19.87
C GLU A 108 19.29 -14.10 19.35
N GLY A 109 19.08 -14.17 18.03
CA GLY A 109 18.00 -14.99 17.46
C GLY A 109 16.58 -14.46 17.75
N GLU A 110 16.44 -13.23 18.26
CA GLU A 110 15.15 -12.59 18.55
C GLU A 110 14.41 -12.08 17.29
N VAL A 111 14.62 -12.71 16.13
CA VAL A 111 14.02 -12.27 14.86
C VAL A 111 12.50 -12.27 14.90
N ASP A 112 11.90 -13.31 15.51
CA ASP A 112 10.44 -13.45 15.54
C ASP A 112 9.77 -12.34 16.38
N LYS A 113 10.46 -11.85 17.43
CA LYS A 113 10.01 -10.71 18.25
C LYS A 113 9.96 -9.42 17.43
N TRP A 114 11.00 -9.14 16.64
CA TRP A 114 11.04 -7.97 15.76
C TRP A 114 9.98 -8.03 14.67
N ILE A 115 9.88 -9.17 13.98
CA ILE A 115 8.86 -9.40 12.94
C ILE A 115 7.47 -9.20 13.52
N HIS A 116 7.19 -9.79 14.68
CA HIS A 116 5.91 -9.65 15.35
C HIS A 116 5.61 -8.19 15.71
N ALA A 117 6.54 -7.48 16.35
CA ALA A 117 6.36 -6.09 16.74
C ALA A 117 6.07 -5.17 15.53
N ILE A 118 6.83 -5.32 14.44
CA ILE A 118 6.68 -4.53 13.22
C ILE A 118 5.34 -4.86 12.52
N ASN A 119 5.03 -6.14 12.32
CA ASN A 119 3.79 -6.53 11.63
C ASN A 119 2.53 -6.17 12.43
N MET A 120 2.58 -6.24 13.76
CA MET A 120 1.49 -5.77 14.62
C MET A 120 1.22 -4.28 14.47
N LYS A 121 2.24 -3.47 14.18
CA LYS A 121 2.09 -2.05 13.86
C LYS A 121 1.52 -1.84 12.47
N CYS A 122 2.05 -2.53 11.46
CA CYS A 122 1.53 -2.48 10.08
C CYS A 122 0.03 -2.83 10.00
N GLN A 123 -0.44 -3.82 10.77
CA GLN A 123 -1.85 -4.23 10.80
C GLN A 123 -2.80 -3.23 11.47
N LYS A 124 -2.24 -2.28 12.24
CA LYS A 124 -2.97 -1.24 12.99
C LYS A 124 -2.87 0.14 12.33
N VAL A 125 -2.22 0.24 11.16
CA VAL A 125 -2.21 1.47 10.37
C VAL A 125 -3.66 1.83 10.02
N PRO A 126 -4.17 3.01 10.45
CA PRO A 126 -5.52 3.44 10.11
C PRO A 126 -5.66 3.57 8.59
N GLY A 127 -6.84 3.22 8.06
CA GLY A 127 -7.14 3.36 6.64
C GLY A 127 -6.64 2.23 5.74
N ARG A 128 -5.51 1.59 6.07
CA ARG A 128 -4.93 0.51 5.25
C ARG A 128 -5.96 -0.63 5.01
N PRO A 129 -6.38 -0.88 3.76
CA PRO A 129 -7.39 -1.88 3.47
C PRO A 129 -6.85 -3.29 3.73
N LYS A 130 -7.68 -4.18 4.28
CA LYS A 130 -7.33 -5.58 4.61
C LYS A 130 -8.03 -6.57 3.69
N LYS A 131 -9.26 -6.29 3.27
CA LYS A 131 -10.03 -7.10 2.33
C LYS A 131 -10.41 -6.26 1.12
N VAL A 132 -10.03 -6.69 -0.06
CA VAL A 132 -10.21 -5.92 -1.30
C VAL A 132 -10.90 -6.76 -2.37
N PHE A 133 -11.94 -6.19 -2.98
CA PHE A 133 -12.59 -6.80 -4.14
C PHE A 133 -11.99 -6.24 -5.42
N VAL A 134 -11.36 -7.08 -6.22
CA VAL A 134 -10.65 -6.68 -7.44
C VAL A 134 -11.48 -7.03 -8.67
N ILE A 135 -11.78 -6.02 -9.49
CA ILE A 135 -12.49 -6.18 -10.77
C ILE A 135 -11.50 -5.90 -11.89
N ILE A 136 -11.32 -6.88 -12.78
CA ILE A 136 -10.35 -6.80 -13.88
C ILE A 136 -11.09 -6.88 -15.22
N ASN A 137 -10.81 -5.95 -16.12
CA ASN A 137 -11.23 -6.07 -17.51
C ASN A 137 -10.06 -6.57 -18.39
N PRO A 138 -10.07 -7.85 -18.81
CA PRO A 138 -8.94 -8.45 -19.51
C PRO A 138 -8.81 -7.97 -20.97
N ILE A 139 -9.89 -7.43 -21.55
CA ILE A 139 -9.95 -7.04 -22.97
C ILE A 139 -9.72 -5.53 -23.16
N SER A 140 -9.94 -4.73 -22.11
CA SER A 140 -9.82 -3.28 -22.21
C SER A 140 -8.40 -2.80 -22.54
N GLY A 141 -8.34 -1.72 -23.34
CA GLY A 141 -7.12 -1.00 -23.66
C GLY A 141 -5.99 -1.88 -24.21
N SER A 142 -4.87 -1.93 -23.50
CA SER A 142 -3.66 -2.68 -23.90
C SER A 142 -3.77 -4.20 -23.73
N LYS A 143 -4.88 -4.72 -23.21
CA LYS A 143 -5.09 -6.16 -22.89
C LYS A 143 -4.05 -6.73 -21.91
N THR A 144 -3.48 -5.86 -21.07
CA THR A 144 -2.45 -6.24 -20.09
C THR A 144 -2.99 -6.36 -18.67
N GLY A 145 -4.23 -5.95 -18.40
CA GLY A 145 -4.79 -5.82 -17.04
C GLY A 145 -4.58 -7.04 -16.15
N LEU A 146 -4.97 -8.23 -16.62
CA LEU A 146 -4.79 -9.47 -15.88
C LEU A 146 -3.31 -9.77 -15.59
N LYS A 147 -2.44 -9.60 -16.59
CA LYS A 147 -0.99 -9.82 -16.47
C LYS A 147 -0.35 -8.83 -15.51
N VAL A 148 -0.73 -7.55 -15.58
CA VAL A 148 -0.25 -6.50 -14.68
C VAL A 148 -0.67 -6.80 -13.25
N TYR A 149 -1.94 -7.17 -13.04
CA TYR A 149 -2.42 -7.55 -11.72
C TYR A 149 -1.62 -8.72 -11.14
N GLN A 150 -1.52 -9.83 -11.87
CA GLN A 150 -0.81 -11.03 -11.41
C GLN A 150 0.69 -10.81 -11.16
N LYS A 151 1.36 -10.00 -12.00
CA LYS A 151 2.82 -9.83 -11.93
C LYS A 151 3.29 -8.67 -11.07
N LYS A 152 2.47 -7.63 -10.91
CA LYS A 152 2.86 -6.40 -10.23
C LYS A 152 2.01 -6.11 -8.99
N VAL A 153 0.68 -6.28 -9.07
CA VAL A 153 -0.24 -5.79 -8.01
C VAL A 153 -0.49 -6.85 -6.95
N ALA A 154 -0.91 -8.05 -7.34
CA ALA A 154 -1.21 -9.14 -6.40
C ALA A 154 -0.03 -9.43 -5.46
N PRO A 155 1.24 -9.51 -5.91
CA PRO A 155 2.36 -9.71 -5.00
C PRO A 155 2.55 -8.59 -3.97
N LEU A 156 2.18 -7.35 -4.30
CA LEU A 156 2.26 -6.22 -3.36
C LEU A 156 1.14 -6.27 -2.33
N PHE A 157 -0.08 -6.61 -2.76
CA PHE A 157 -1.22 -6.81 -1.85
C PHE A 157 -0.96 -7.99 -0.90
N ASP A 158 -0.42 -9.10 -1.41
CA ASP A 158 -0.02 -10.25 -0.59
C ASP A 158 1.07 -9.87 0.42
N LEU A 159 2.09 -9.11 -0.03
CA LEU A 159 3.18 -8.61 0.84
C LEU A 159 2.63 -7.70 1.96
N ALA A 160 1.62 -6.89 1.66
CA ALA A 160 0.94 -6.03 2.63
C ALA A 160 -0.06 -6.80 3.54
N GLY A 161 -0.21 -8.11 3.37
CA GLY A 161 -1.14 -8.94 4.14
C GLY A 161 -2.61 -8.71 3.79
N MET A 162 -2.89 -8.21 2.59
CA MET A 162 -4.24 -7.93 2.10
C MET A 162 -4.86 -9.18 1.48
N HIS A 163 -6.10 -9.47 1.83
CA HIS A 163 -6.89 -10.52 1.19
C HIS A 163 -7.62 -9.98 -0.03
N THR A 164 -7.46 -10.65 -1.18
CA THR A 164 -8.06 -10.22 -2.44
C THR A 164 -9.09 -11.22 -2.94
N THR A 165 -10.25 -10.73 -3.37
CA THR A 165 -11.24 -11.51 -4.14
C THR A 165 -11.25 -10.96 -5.57
N VAL A 166 -10.92 -11.78 -6.56
CA VAL A 166 -10.70 -11.32 -7.93
C VAL A 166 -11.83 -11.79 -8.83
N THR A 167 -12.43 -10.85 -9.56
CA THR A 167 -13.45 -11.11 -10.59
C THR A 167 -12.98 -10.54 -11.93
N ILE A 168 -13.06 -11.37 -12.97
CA ILE A 168 -12.72 -11.00 -14.34
C ILE A 168 -14.01 -10.70 -15.08
N THR A 169 -14.12 -9.53 -15.71
CA THR A 169 -15.30 -9.19 -16.53
C THR A 169 -15.28 -9.99 -17.83
N GLU A 170 -16.44 -10.49 -18.27
CA GLU A 170 -16.52 -11.46 -19.38
C GLU A 170 -17.14 -10.87 -20.64
N ARG A 171 -17.88 -9.76 -20.50
CA ARG A 171 -18.65 -9.12 -21.58
C ARG A 171 -18.86 -7.63 -21.28
N SER A 172 -19.34 -6.90 -22.29
CA SER A 172 -19.75 -5.51 -22.15
C SER A 172 -20.81 -5.38 -21.04
N LYS A 173 -20.70 -4.32 -20.22
CA LYS A 173 -21.59 -4.02 -19.09
C LYS A 173 -21.55 -5.02 -17.92
N HIS A 174 -20.71 -6.07 -17.96
CA HIS A 174 -20.58 -6.97 -16.81
C HIS A 174 -20.13 -6.23 -15.55
N ALA A 175 -19.27 -5.21 -15.67
CA ALA A 175 -18.83 -4.40 -14.54
C ALA A 175 -19.97 -3.58 -13.90
N VAL A 176 -20.93 -3.12 -14.71
CA VAL A 176 -22.17 -2.47 -14.21
C VAL A 176 -22.97 -3.48 -13.40
N GLU A 177 -23.20 -4.66 -13.94
CA GLU A 177 -23.95 -5.72 -13.25
C GLU A 177 -23.28 -6.15 -11.95
N LEU A 178 -21.94 -6.23 -11.93
CA LEU A 178 -21.18 -6.47 -10.70
C LEU A 178 -21.44 -5.35 -9.68
N GLY A 179 -21.35 -4.08 -10.08
CA GLY A 179 -21.70 -2.96 -9.21
C GLY A 179 -23.12 -3.07 -8.66
N GLU A 180 -24.09 -3.51 -9.47
CA GLU A 180 -25.50 -3.60 -9.10
C GLU A 180 -25.83 -4.79 -8.18
N HIS A 181 -25.14 -5.92 -8.31
CA HIS A 181 -25.57 -7.18 -7.67
C HIS A 181 -24.54 -7.79 -6.71
N GLN A 182 -23.26 -7.43 -6.84
CA GLN A 182 -22.20 -7.99 -5.97
C GLN A 182 -22.29 -7.40 -4.56
N ASP A 183 -22.35 -8.25 -3.54
CA ASP A 183 -22.23 -7.79 -2.17
C ASP A 183 -20.78 -7.37 -1.87
N PHE A 184 -20.61 -6.11 -1.44
CA PHE A 184 -19.33 -5.51 -1.07
C PHE A 184 -19.20 -5.26 0.45
N SER A 185 -20.21 -5.61 1.26
CA SER A 185 -20.31 -5.28 2.69
C SER A 185 -19.14 -5.80 3.55
N GLY A 186 -18.43 -6.84 3.09
CA GLY A 186 -17.27 -7.43 3.78
C GLY A 186 -15.91 -6.93 3.30
N TYR A 187 -15.87 -5.94 2.40
CA TYR A 187 -14.64 -5.42 1.80
C TYR A 187 -14.36 -3.99 2.27
N ASP A 188 -13.08 -3.68 2.43
CA ASP A 188 -12.61 -2.35 2.81
C ASP A 188 -12.46 -1.44 1.58
N ALA A 189 -12.26 -2.01 0.40
CA ALA A 189 -12.11 -1.27 -0.86
C ALA A 189 -12.51 -2.11 -2.08
N ILE A 190 -12.92 -1.41 -3.14
CA ILE A 190 -13.07 -1.97 -4.50
C ILE A 190 -11.88 -1.50 -5.34
N VAL A 191 -11.13 -2.41 -5.94
CA VAL A 191 -10.01 -2.07 -6.82
C VAL A 191 -10.34 -2.46 -8.25
N VAL A 192 -10.31 -1.49 -9.15
CA VAL A 192 -10.50 -1.72 -10.58
C VAL A 192 -9.15 -1.76 -11.29
N VAL A 193 -8.91 -2.80 -12.08
CA VAL A 193 -7.72 -2.95 -12.92
C VAL A 193 -8.14 -2.76 -14.38
N GLY A 194 -7.96 -1.55 -14.88
CA GLY A 194 -8.50 -1.13 -16.16
C GLY A 194 -8.21 0.34 -16.46
N GLY A 195 -9.04 0.94 -17.31
CA GLY A 195 -9.07 2.38 -17.54
C GLY A 195 -10.29 3.04 -16.91
N ASP A 196 -10.47 4.33 -17.19
CA ASP A 196 -11.56 5.16 -16.63
C ASP A 196 -12.95 4.58 -16.88
N GLY A 197 -13.17 3.94 -18.04
CA GLY A 197 -14.45 3.33 -18.39
C GLY A 197 -14.84 2.17 -17.46
N LEU A 198 -13.88 1.32 -17.07
CA LEU A 198 -14.17 0.22 -16.13
C LEU A 198 -14.56 0.77 -14.75
N TYR A 199 -13.81 1.77 -14.26
CA TYR A 199 -14.15 2.46 -13.03
C TYR A 199 -15.58 3.03 -13.06
N GLN A 200 -15.92 3.73 -14.15
CA GLN A 200 -17.24 4.35 -14.32
C GLN A 200 -18.36 3.31 -14.37
N GLU A 201 -18.16 2.18 -15.05
CA GLU A 201 -19.16 1.11 -15.11
C GLU A 201 -19.46 0.54 -13.72
N VAL A 202 -18.42 0.21 -12.93
CA VAL A 202 -18.61 -0.31 -11.56
C VAL A 202 -19.27 0.74 -10.66
N LEU A 203 -18.78 1.98 -10.69
CA LEU A 203 -19.31 3.07 -9.86
C LEU A 203 -20.79 3.35 -10.20
N LEU A 204 -21.15 3.35 -11.48
CA LEU A 204 -22.53 3.56 -11.92
C LEU A 204 -23.44 2.48 -11.36
N GLY A 205 -23.11 1.20 -11.58
CA GLY A 205 -23.92 0.09 -11.10
C GLY A 205 -24.10 0.12 -9.58
N PHE A 206 -23.00 0.37 -8.86
CA PHE A 206 -23.01 0.47 -7.41
C PHE A 206 -23.84 1.66 -6.89
N THR A 207 -23.73 2.82 -7.54
CA THR A 207 -24.51 4.01 -7.19
C THR A 207 -26.00 3.77 -7.40
N VAL A 208 -26.39 3.17 -8.54
CA VAL A 208 -27.78 2.83 -8.85
C VAL A 208 -28.35 1.89 -7.80
N ARG A 209 -27.61 0.86 -7.39
CA ARG A 209 -28.01 -0.06 -6.33
C ARG A 209 -28.29 0.68 -5.02
N ILE A 210 -27.34 1.49 -4.56
CA ILE A 210 -27.46 2.23 -3.32
C ILE A 210 -28.68 3.15 -3.33
N GLN A 211 -28.94 3.88 -4.43
CA GLN A 211 -30.12 4.74 -4.51
C GLN A 211 -31.42 3.91 -4.46
N LYS A 212 -31.48 2.78 -5.18
CA LYS A 212 -32.64 1.87 -5.15
C LYS A 212 -32.90 1.30 -3.76
N GLU A 213 -31.86 0.83 -3.07
CA GLU A 213 -31.95 0.31 -1.69
C GLU A 213 -32.41 1.38 -0.71
N ALA A 214 -31.95 2.63 -0.89
CA ALA A 214 -32.37 3.79 -0.10
C ALA A 214 -33.74 4.37 -0.52
N LYS A 215 -34.40 3.79 -1.54
CA LYS A 215 -35.67 4.28 -2.12
C LYS A 215 -35.60 5.74 -2.59
N VAL A 216 -34.43 6.17 -3.06
CA VAL A 216 -34.21 7.50 -3.65
C VAL A 216 -34.59 7.47 -5.12
N ASP A 217 -35.42 8.42 -5.56
CA ASP A 217 -35.70 8.61 -6.99
C ASP A 217 -34.52 9.29 -7.66
N TYR A 218 -33.65 8.50 -8.28
CA TYR A 218 -32.47 8.99 -8.99
C TYR A 218 -32.79 9.69 -10.33
N ASN A 219 -34.06 9.75 -10.75
CA ASN A 219 -34.49 10.56 -11.90
C ASN A 219 -34.97 11.96 -11.50
N ASN A 220 -35.20 12.20 -10.21
CA ASN A 220 -35.57 13.51 -9.70
C ASN A 220 -34.31 14.32 -9.34
N PRO A 221 -34.06 15.48 -9.98
CA PRO A 221 -32.89 16.31 -9.69
C PRO A 221 -32.89 16.94 -8.29
N GLU A 222 -34.02 16.99 -7.59
CA GLU A 222 -34.13 17.48 -6.21
C GLU A 222 -33.81 16.40 -5.16
N SER A 223 -33.65 15.15 -5.59
CA SER A 223 -33.33 14.03 -4.68
C SER A 223 -31.94 14.19 -4.07
N VAL A 224 -31.85 13.90 -2.76
CA VAL A 224 -30.56 13.83 -2.06
C VAL A 224 -29.97 12.44 -2.27
N PHE A 225 -28.89 12.34 -3.05
CA PHE A 225 -28.24 11.07 -3.32
C PHE A 225 -27.40 10.57 -2.15
N ILE A 226 -27.44 9.26 -1.93
CA ILE A 226 -26.60 8.58 -0.94
C ILE A 226 -25.22 8.35 -1.54
N LYS A 227 -24.17 8.79 -0.85
CA LYS A 227 -22.79 8.57 -1.27
C LYS A 227 -22.39 7.10 -1.04
N PRO A 228 -21.74 6.45 -2.01
CA PRO A 228 -21.07 5.17 -1.79
C PRO A 228 -20.05 5.26 -0.64
N ALA A 229 -20.17 4.36 0.35
CA ALA A 229 -19.32 4.37 1.54
C ALA A 229 -17.96 3.67 1.35
N ILE A 230 -17.89 2.70 0.42
CA ILE A 230 -16.64 1.96 0.15
C ILE A 230 -15.73 2.77 -0.80
N PRO A 231 -14.44 2.94 -0.46
CA PRO A 231 -13.48 3.61 -1.33
C PRO A 231 -13.14 2.75 -2.56
N PHE A 232 -12.72 3.44 -3.63
CA PHE A 232 -12.28 2.83 -4.87
C PHE A 232 -10.79 3.08 -5.12
N GLY A 233 -10.04 2.03 -5.46
CA GLY A 233 -8.70 2.13 -6.00
C GLY A 233 -8.67 1.83 -7.50
N VAL A 234 -7.83 2.53 -8.25
CA VAL A 234 -7.71 2.33 -9.71
C VAL A 234 -6.28 1.92 -10.05
N ILE A 235 -6.09 0.80 -10.74
CA ILE A 235 -4.80 0.41 -11.33
C ILE A 235 -4.84 0.73 -12.83
N PRO A 236 -4.00 1.65 -13.33
CA PRO A 236 -4.09 2.17 -14.70
C PRO A 236 -3.54 1.18 -15.73
N THR A 237 -4.40 0.34 -16.30
CA THR A 237 -4.02 -0.60 -17.38
C THR A 237 -4.78 -0.34 -18.69
N GLY A 238 -5.69 0.64 -18.68
CA GLY A 238 -6.48 1.04 -19.84
C GLY A 238 -5.71 1.94 -20.82
N THR A 239 -6.39 2.37 -21.87
CA THR A 239 -5.89 3.39 -22.81
C THR A 239 -6.18 4.81 -22.34
N GLY A 240 -7.28 5.01 -21.60
CA GLY A 240 -7.58 6.23 -20.86
C GLY A 240 -7.47 5.95 -19.37
N ASN A 241 -6.57 6.65 -18.69
CA ASN A 241 -6.27 6.48 -17.27
C ASN A 241 -6.25 7.84 -16.55
N GLY A 242 -7.12 8.77 -16.97
CA GLY A 242 -7.15 10.12 -16.42
C GLY A 242 -7.37 10.09 -14.92
N ILE A 243 -8.30 9.28 -14.42
CA ILE A 243 -8.64 9.18 -12.99
C ILE A 243 -7.41 8.76 -12.18
N ALA A 244 -6.71 7.71 -12.60
CA ALA A 244 -5.48 7.28 -11.94
C ALA A 244 -4.38 8.35 -12.00
N GLY A 245 -4.25 9.06 -13.13
CA GLY A 245 -3.32 10.18 -13.27
C GLY A 245 -3.62 11.32 -12.29
N TRP A 246 -4.88 11.66 -12.09
CA TRP A 246 -5.32 12.66 -11.11
C TRP A 246 -5.10 12.19 -9.66
N CYS A 247 -5.43 10.95 -9.34
CA CYS A 247 -5.28 10.41 -7.99
C CYS A 247 -3.81 10.29 -7.56
N TYR A 248 -2.93 9.81 -8.45
CA TYR A 248 -1.56 9.47 -8.06
C TYR A 248 -0.49 10.44 -8.58
N GLY A 249 -0.86 11.36 -9.46
CA GLY A 249 0.08 12.29 -10.11
C GLY A 249 1.05 11.63 -11.10
N ILE A 250 0.95 10.31 -11.33
CA ILE A 250 1.76 9.54 -12.26
C ILE A 250 1.01 8.29 -12.74
N LEU A 251 1.19 7.90 -14.00
CA LEU A 251 0.67 6.66 -14.56
C LEU A 251 1.67 5.51 -14.36
N ASP A 252 1.67 4.91 -13.17
CA ASP A 252 2.53 3.79 -12.81
C ASP A 252 1.75 2.80 -11.92
N GLU A 253 1.69 1.54 -12.33
CA GLU A 253 0.76 0.56 -11.71
C GLU A 253 1.26 0.10 -10.34
N VAL A 254 2.57 0.12 -10.14
CA VAL A 254 3.20 -0.15 -8.83
C VAL A 254 2.87 1.00 -7.88
N THR A 255 3.03 2.25 -8.34
CA THR A 255 2.69 3.44 -7.55
C THR A 255 1.22 3.45 -7.15
N ALA A 256 0.32 3.13 -8.08
CA ALA A 256 -1.11 3.00 -7.80
C ALA A 256 -1.38 1.94 -6.71
N ALA A 257 -0.79 0.75 -6.83
CA ALA A 257 -0.94 -0.31 -5.83
C ALA A 257 -0.39 0.09 -4.45
N LEU A 258 0.75 0.78 -4.42
CA LEU A 258 1.36 1.26 -3.18
C LEU A 258 0.53 2.38 -2.52
N ASN A 259 -0.10 3.26 -3.28
CA ASN A 259 -1.04 4.24 -2.73
C ASN A 259 -2.30 3.58 -2.13
N ILE A 260 -2.84 2.53 -2.78
CA ILE A 260 -3.93 1.74 -2.21
C ILE A 260 -3.52 1.07 -0.88
N ILE A 261 -2.30 0.53 -0.79
CA ILE A 261 -1.76 -0.03 0.47
C ILE A 261 -1.63 1.05 1.58
N ARG A 262 -1.38 2.30 1.19
CA ARG A 262 -1.21 3.44 2.11
C ARG A 262 -2.53 4.11 2.50
N ASP A 263 -3.63 3.80 1.81
CA ASP A 263 -4.90 4.52 1.89
C ASP A 263 -4.75 6.02 1.58
N ASN A 264 -4.11 6.34 0.45
CA ASN A 264 -3.82 7.72 0.00
C ASN A 264 -4.17 7.94 -1.47
#